data_AF-A0A099KLP9-F1
#
_entry.id   AF-A0A099KLP9-F1
#
_cell.length_a   1.000
_cell.length_b   1.000
_cell.length_c   1.000
_cell.angle_alpha   90.00
_cell.angle_beta   90.00
_cell.angle_gamma   90.00
#
_symmetry.space_group_name_H-M   'P 1'
#
loop_
_entity.id
_entity.type
_entity.pdbx_description
1 polymer ?
#
loop_
_entity_poly.entity_id
_entity_poly.type
_entity_poly.pdbx_seq_one_letter_code
_entity_poly.pdbx_strand_id
1 'polypeptide(L)'
;MTNDIKSSLEQINEVSRQLLSRMLSLYNQSQVSPESSNELLSDESTSNSEILENKLTDLMANRDSLVRSLFEKNTHEEITKELNLLNEMISLDSELSKQSKAYKQLLAEQVIKLKKSKKVSKSYQKY
;
A
#
# COMPACT_ATOMS: atom_id res chain seq x y z
N MET A 1 -17.82 25.39 13.96
CA MET A 1 -17.62 23.94 14.02
C MET A 1 -17.26 23.32 12.65
N THR A 2 -17.29 24.06 11.54
CA THR A 2 -16.93 23.56 10.18
C THR A 2 -15.44 23.30 9.96
N ASN A 3 -14.56 23.97 10.70
CA ASN A 3 -13.10 23.81 10.54
C ASN A 3 -12.60 22.40 10.89
N ASP A 4 -13.36 21.61 11.67
CA ASP A 4 -12.96 20.26 12.09
C ASP A 4 -13.12 19.23 10.96
N ILE A 5 -14.19 19.35 10.17
CA ILE A 5 -14.49 18.45 9.03
C ILE A 5 -13.47 18.64 7.93
N LYS A 6 -13.21 19.91 7.55
CA LYS A 6 -12.23 20.25 6.53
C LYS A 6 -10.85 19.71 6.89
N SER A 7 -10.38 19.99 8.11
CA SER A 7 -9.10 19.50 8.63
C SER A 7 -9.05 17.96 8.65
N SER A 8 -10.12 17.31 9.07
CA SER A 8 -10.21 15.84 9.09
C SER A 8 -10.10 15.24 7.68
N LEU A 9 -10.82 15.80 6.70
CA LEU A 9 -10.74 15.36 5.30
C LEU A 9 -9.35 15.62 4.70
N GLU A 10 -8.75 16.78 4.96
CA GLU A 10 -7.38 17.09 4.52
C GLU A 10 -6.37 16.09 5.09
N GLN A 11 -6.50 15.72 6.37
CA GLN A 11 -5.66 14.70 7.01
C GLN A 11 -5.86 13.32 6.38
N ILE A 12 -7.11 12.89 6.15
CA ILE A 12 -7.41 11.62 5.49
C ILE A 12 -6.80 11.57 4.09
N ASN A 13 -6.96 12.64 3.30
CA ASN A 13 -6.43 12.72 1.95
C ASN A 13 -4.90 12.70 1.98
N GLU A 14 -4.28 13.38 2.94
CA GLU A 14 -2.83 13.39 3.11
C GLU A 14 -2.27 12.01 3.47
N VAL A 15 -2.88 11.32 4.44
CA VAL A 15 -2.49 9.93 4.77
C VAL A 15 -2.71 9.01 3.57
N SER A 16 -3.78 9.22 2.79
CA SER A 16 -4.05 8.45 1.57
C SER A 16 -2.99 8.67 0.48
N ARG A 17 -2.52 9.90 0.28
CA ARG A 17 -1.39 10.21 -0.62
C ARG A 17 -0.09 9.57 -0.15
N GLN A 18 0.18 9.59 1.16
CA GLN A 18 1.35 8.92 1.73
C GLN A 18 1.28 7.40 1.51
N LEU A 19 0.12 6.78 1.76
CA LEU A 19 -0.11 5.36 1.48
C LEU A 19 0.17 5.01 0.02
N LEU A 20 -0.36 5.81 -0.90
CA LEU A 20 -0.17 5.58 -2.34
C LEU A 20 1.30 5.66 -2.73
N SER A 21 2.01 6.68 -2.26
CA SER A 21 3.45 6.84 -2.47
C SER A 21 4.25 5.65 -1.95
N ARG A 22 3.90 5.13 -0.77
CA ARG A 22 4.56 3.93 -0.21
C ARG A 22 4.25 2.66 -1.00
N MET A 23 3.00 2.45 -1.40
CA MET A 23 2.63 1.32 -2.25
C MET A 23 3.35 1.35 -3.60
N LEU A 24 3.51 2.54 -4.20
CA LEU A 24 4.25 2.71 -5.45
C LEU A 24 5.75 2.41 -5.27
N SER A 25 6.36 2.87 -4.17
CA SER A 25 7.75 2.56 -3.85
C SER A 25 7.99 1.05 -3.73
N LEU A 26 7.14 0.34 -2.98
CA LEU A 26 7.20 -1.11 -2.82
C LEU A 26 6.98 -1.86 -4.15
N TYR A 27 6.02 -1.39 -4.95
CA TYR A 27 5.74 -1.95 -6.27
C TYR A 27 6.96 -1.83 -7.20
N ASN A 28 7.61 -0.66 -7.21
CA ASN A 28 8.79 -0.42 -8.04
C ASN A 28 10.00 -1.23 -7.57
N GLN A 29 10.25 -1.30 -6.26
CA GLN A 29 11.31 -2.17 -5.69
C GLN A 29 11.09 -3.64 -6.08
N SER A 30 9.84 -4.10 -6.09
CA SER A 30 9.50 -5.47 -6.46
C SER A 30 9.65 -5.77 -7.95
N GLN A 31 9.56 -4.77 -8.84
CA GLN A 31 9.81 -4.99 -10.27
C GLN A 31 11.31 -5.07 -10.60
N VAL A 32 12.14 -4.34 -9.86
CA VAL A 32 13.60 -4.29 -10.07
C VAL A 32 14.28 -5.43 -9.29
N SER A 33 14.08 -6.69 -9.72
CA SER A 33 15.11 -7.76 -9.75
C SER A 33 14.50 -9.15 -9.96
N PRO A 34 14.97 -9.88 -10.99
CA PRO A 34 15.33 -11.29 -10.77
C PRO A 34 16.71 -11.68 -11.31
N GLU A 35 17.53 -10.73 -11.79
CA GLU A 35 18.82 -11.04 -12.46
C GLU A 35 20.06 -10.93 -11.56
N SER A 36 19.94 -10.44 -10.33
CA SER A 36 21.07 -10.35 -9.38
C SER A 36 21.03 -11.43 -8.28
N SER A 37 20.32 -12.53 -8.49
CA SER A 37 20.13 -13.59 -7.48
C SER A 37 21.31 -14.57 -7.33
N ASN A 38 22.56 -14.09 -7.40
CA ASN A 38 23.72 -14.90 -7.01
C ASN A 38 24.64 -14.24 -5.97
N GLU A 39 24.43 -12.99 -5.58
CA GLU A 39 25.16 -12.37 -4.48
C GLU A 39 24.21 -11.51 -3.66
N LEU A 40 24.41 -11.46 -2.34
CA LEU A 40 23.58 -10.78 -1.32
C LEU A 40 22.51 -11.66 -0.67
N LEU A 41 22.98 -12.75 -0.06
CA LEU A 41 22.61 -13.03 1.33
C LEU A 41 23.21 -11.92 2.21
N SER A 42 22.56 -10.76 2.31
CA SER A 42 22.88 -9.78 3.36
C SER A 42 21.61 -9.44 4.13
N ASP A 43 21.71 -9.62 5.44
CA ASP A 43 20.71 -9.39 6.50
C ASP A 43 20.07 -7.98 6.47
N GLU A 44 20.66 -7.06 5.72
CA GLU A 44 20.37 -5.62 5.72
C GLU A 44 19.19 -5.23 4.81
N SER A 45 18.87 -6.03 3.78
CA SER A 45 17.70 -5.78 2.92
C SER A 45 16.39 -6.17 3.60
N THR A 46 16.41 -7.15 4.50
CA THR A 46 15.24 -7.65 5.23
C THR A 46 14.73 -6.61 6.24
N SER A 47 15.64 -5.95 6.96
CA SER A 47 15.29 -4.94 7.96
C SER A 47 14.60 -3.72 7.34
N ASN A 48 15.08 -3.24 6.19
CA ASN A 48 14.49 -2.08 5.51
C ASN A 48 13.09 -2.39 4.92
N SER A 49 12.87 -3.62 4.43
CA SER A 49 11.56 -4.06 3.95
C SER A 49 10.54 -4.16 5.08
N GLU A 50 10.95 -4.74 6.21
CA GLU A 50 10.08 -4.91 7.39
C GLU A 50 9.69 -3.56 8.01
N ILE A 51 10.64 -2.61 8.11
CA ILE A 51 10.36 -1.23 8.54
C ILE A 51 9.39 -0.52 7.57
N LEU A 52 9.53 -0.76 6.27
CA LEU A 52 8.69 -0.15 5.24
C LEU A 52 7.26 -0.72 5.25
N GLU A 53 7.12 -2.03 5.47
CA GLU A 53 5.84 -2.74 5.61
C GLU A 53 5.10 -2.37 6.90
N ASN A 54 5.82 -2.27 8.03
CA ASN A 54 5.25 -1.81 9.29
C ASN A 54 4.69 -0.39 9.14
N LYS A 55 5.45 0.51 8.52
CA LYS A 55 4.99 1.88 8.24
C LYS A 55 3.79 1.94 7.30
N LEU A 56 3.66 1.01 6.35
CA LEU A 56 2.48 0.92 5.49
C LEU A 56 1.24 0.50 6.31
N THR A 57 1.41 -0.49 7.19
CA THR A 57 0.34 -0.99 8.07
C THR A 57 -0.14 0.09 9.04
N ASP A 58 0.80 0.84 9.63
CA ASP A 58 0.50 1.96 10.53
C ASP A 58 -0.30 3.06 9.82
N LEU A 59 0.10 3.43 8.59
CA LEU A 59 -0.61 4.42 7.80
C LEU A 59 -2.03 3.94 7.44
N MET A 60 -2.22 2.65 7.15
CA MET A 60 -3.55 2.09 6.88
C MET A 60 -4.45 2.14 8.11
N ALA A 61 -3.93 1.75 9.28
CA ALA A 61 -4.65 1.81 10.54
C ALA A 61 -5.02 3.26 10.92
N ASN A 62 -4.09 4.20 10.74
CA ASN A 62 -4.33 5.61 10.96
C ASN A 62 -5.45 6.14 10.06
N ARG A 63 -5.37 5.86 8.75
CA ARG A 63 -6.41 6.26 7.79
C ARG A 63 -7.78 5.70 8.17
N ASP A 64 -7.87 4.41 8.51
CA ASP A 64 -9.13 3.77 8.90
C ASP A 64 -9.73 4.44 10.14
N SER A 65 -8.91 4.73 11.16
CA SER A 65 -9.32 5.44 12.37
C SER A 65 -9.86 6.84 12.07
N LEU A 66 -9.17 7.60 11.21
CA LEU A 66 -9.58 8.95 10.81
C LEU A 66 -10.92 8.93 10.04
N VAL A 67 -11.07 8.01 9.08
CA VAL A 67 -12.30 7.86 8.31
C VAL A 67 -13.47 7.51 9.22
N ARG A 68 -13.30 6.52 10.11
CA ARG A 68 -14.35 6.17 11.08
C ARG A 68 -14.71 7.35 11.96
N SER A 69 -13.71 8.03 12.53
CA SER A 69 -13.91 9.20 13.38
C SER A 69 -14.67 10.31 12.67
N LEU A 70 -14.40 10.56 11.38
CA LEU A 70 -15.10 11.56 10.59
C LEU A 70 -16.60 11.24 10.48
N PHE A 71 -16.94 10.00 10.12
CA PHE A 71 -18.33 9.60 9.92
C PHE A 71 -19.10 9.33 11.21
N GLU A 72 -18.41 9.02 12.31
CA GLU A 72 -19.04 8.87 13.64
C GLU A 72 -19.42 10.23 14.26
N LYS A 73 -18.62 11.28 13.99
CA LYS A 73 -18.77 12.60 14.63
C LYS A 73 -19.62 13.60 13.85
N ASN A 74 -19.87 13.35 12.56
CA ASN A 74 -20.47 14.35 11.66
C ASN A 74 -21.62 13.75 10.85
N THR A 75 -22.62 14.57 10.53
CA THR A 75 -23.73 14.11 9.68
C THR A 75 -23.34 14.13 8.19
N HIS A 76 -24.16 13.44 7.39
CA HIS A 76 -23.99 13.42 5.93
C HIS A 76 -24.05 14.84 5.33
N GLU A 77 -24.99 15.67 5.77
CA GLU A 77 -25.15 17.05 5.29
C GLU A 77 -23.94 17.92 5.63
N GLU A 78 -23.29 17.66 6.77
CA GLU A 78 -22.12 18.41 7.21
C GLU A 78 -20.87 18.04 6.41
N ILE A 79 -20.64 16.75 6.18
CA ILE A 79 -19.51 16.26 5.37
C ILE A 79 -19.66 16.72 3.91
N THR A 80 -20.88 16.71 3.38
CA THR A 80 -21.15 17.08 1.98
C THR A 80 -20.88 18.57 1.69
N LYS A 81 -20.78 19.43 2.72
CA LYS A 81 -20.35 20.82 2.55
C LYS A 81 -18.93 20.93 2.01
N GLU A 82 -18.08 19.96 2.30
CA GLU A 82 -16.68 19.88 1.82
C GLU A 82 -16.56 18.95 0.60
N LEU A 83 -17.49 19.10 -0.36
CA LEU A 83 -17.66 18.19 -1.50
C LEU A 83 -16.36 17.95 -2.30
N ASN A 84 -15.53 18.98 -2.47
CA ASN A 84 -14.27 18.85 -3.22
C ASN A 84 -13.29 17.90 -2.51
N LEU A 85 -13.13 18.04 -1.20
CA LEU A 85 -12.24 17.20 -0.40
C LEU A 85 -12.79 15.78 -0.28
N LEU A 86 -14.11 15.63 -0.18
CA LEU A 86 -14.78 14.33 -0.18
C LEU A 86 -14.58 13.59 -1.51
N ASN A 87 -14.72 14.30 -2.65
CA ASN A 87 -14.48 13.72 -3.97
C ASN A 87 -13.02 13.34 -4.18
N GLU A 88 -12.09 14.12 -3.63
CA GLU A 88 -10.68 13.76 -3.61
C GLU A 88 -10.46 12.48 -2.79
N MET A 89 -11.04 12.36 -1.60
CA MET A 89 -10.98 11.15 -0.77
C MET A 89 -11.44 9.91 -1.55
N ILE A 90 -12.58 10.01 -2.24
CA ILE A 90 -13.14 8.92 -3.07
C ILE A 90 -12.19 8.57 -4.23
N SER A 91 -11.60 9.58 -4.87
CA SER A 91 -10.67 9.38 -5.97
C SER A 91 -9.39 8.66 -5.50
N LEU A 92 -8.85 9.07 -4.35
CA LEU A 92 -7.70 8.43 -3.72
C LEU A 92 -8.01 6.98 -3.32
N ASP A 93 -9.23 6.69 -2.87
CA ASP A 93 -9.65 5.32 -2.52
C ASP A 93 -9.70 4.40 -3.75
N SER A 94 -10.20 4.92 -4.86
CA SER A 94 -10.18 4.21 -6.13
C SER A 94 -8.75 3.88 -6.57
N GLU A 95 -7.85 4.86 -6.45
CA GLU A 95 -6.45 4.70 -6.83
C GLU A 95 -5.70 3.73 -5.91
N LEU A 96 -5.91 3.81 -4.59
CA LEU A 96 -5.36 2.86 -3.61
C LEU A 96 -5.84 1.43 -3.90
N SER A 97 -7.12 1.25 -4.20
CA SER A 97 -7.69 -0.05 -4.55
C SER A 97 -7.07 -0.63 -5.83
N LYS A 98 -6.91 0.21 -6.86
CA LYS A 98 -6.25 -0.16 -8.11
C LYS A 98 -4.79 -0.57 -7.87
N GLN A 99 -4.03 0.24 -7.14
CA GLN A 99 -2.62 -0.03 -6.85
C GLN A 99 -2.45 -1.29 -5.99
N SER A 100 -3.31 -1.49 -5.00
CA SER A 100 -3.32 -2.71 -4.17
C SER A 100 -3.56 -3.97 -5.00
N LYS A 101 -4.51 -3.93 -5.94
CA LYS A 101 -4.77 -5.06 -6.86
C LYS A 101 -3.56 -5.34 -7.75
N ALA A 102 -2.98 -4.31 -8.35
CA ALA A 102 -1.79 -4.44 -9.20
C ALA A 102 -0.61 -5.05 -8.44
N TYR A 103 -0.37 -4.60 -7.20
CA TYR A 103 0.72 -5.12 -6.38
C TYR A 103 0.49 -6.57 -5.94
N LYS A 104 -0.74 -6.93 -5.52
CA LYS A 104 -1.10 -8.33 -5.21
C LYS A 104 -0.89 -9.25 -6.40
N GLN A 105 -1.23 -8.79 -7.60
CA GLN A 105 -0.99 -9.55 -8.83
C GLN A 105 0.51 -9.76 -9.08
N LEU A 106 1.32 -8.71 -8.97
CA LEU A 106 2.77 -8.81 -9.12
C LEU A 106 3.38 -9.85 -8.17
N LEU A 107 3.00 -9.79 -6.88
CA LEU A 107 3.49 -10.75 -5.87
C LEU A 107 3.04 -12.19 -6.19
N ALA A 108 1.80 -12.38 -6.62
CA ALA A 108 1.31 -13.70 -7.02
C ALA A 108 2.13 -14.27 -8.20
N GLU A 109 2.43 -13.45 -9.20
CA GLU A 109 3.26 -13.84 -10.35
C GLU A 109 4.68 -14.23 -9.92
N GLN A 110 5.30 -13.47 -9.01
CA GLN A 110 6.62 -13.80 -8.47
C GLN A 110 6.62 -15.11 -7.70
N VAL A 111 5.62 -15.35 -6.84
CA VAL A 111 5.47 -16.62 -6.12
C VAL A 111 5.32 -17.80 -7.08
N ILE A 112 4.55 -17.63 -8.16
CA ILE A 112 4.41 -18.67 -9.20
C ILE A 112 5.75 -18.94 -9.89
N LYS A 113 6.50 -17.90 -10.27
CA LYS A 113 7.85 -18.03 -10.88
C LYS A 113 8.81 -18.76 -9.95
N LEU A 114 8.86 -18.39 -8.67
CA LEU A 114 9.69 -19.05 -7.65
C LEU A 114 9.33 -20.53 -7.47
N LYS A 115 8.03 -20.88 -7.42
CA LYS A 115 7.57 -22.27 -7.32
C LYS A 115 8.01 -23.09 -8.55
N LYS A 116 7.90 -22.52 -9.75
CA LYS A 116 8.36 -23.16 -11.00
C LYS A 116 9.87 -23.38 -10.99
N SER A 117 10.65 -22.36 -10.62
CA SER A 117 12.12 -22.43 -10.52
C SER A 117 12.59 -23.52 -9.53
N LYS A 118 12.01 -23.57 -8.32
CA LYS A 118 12.33 -24.61 -7.32
C LYS A 118 12.02 -26.03 -7.82
N LYS A 119 10.94 -26.21 -8.59
CA LYS A 119 10.59 -27.51 -9.19
C LYS A 119 11.63 -27.97 -10.22
N VAL A 120 12.11 -27.04 -11.05
CA VAL A 120 13.15 -27.32 -12.04
C VAL A 120 14.48 -27.67 -11.37
N SER A 121 14.93 -26.85 -10.41
CA SER A 121 16.19 -27.09 -9.67
C SER A 121 16.20 -28.46 -8.96
N LYS A 122 15.11 -28.85 -8.29
CA LYS A 122 14.99 -30.19 -7.67
C LYS A 122 15.03 -31.34 -8.67
N SER A 123 14.62 -31.11 -9.91
CA SER A 123 14.65 -32.14 -10.95
C SER A 123 16.07 -32.34 -11.46
N TYR A 124 16.84 -31.25 -11.63
CA TYR A 124 18.26 -31.31 -12.01
C TYR A 124 19.15 -31.88 -10.91
N GLN A 125 18.85 -31.62 -9.64
CA GLN A 125 19.63 -32.15 -8.51
C GLN A 125 19.45 -33.67 -8.28
N LYS A 126 18.54 -34.31 -9.04
CA LYS A 126 18.27 -35.75 -9.01
C LYS A 126 19.09 -36.52 -10.05
N TYR A 127 19.76 -35.83 -10.97
CA TYR A 127 20.68 -36.36 -11.98
C TYR A 127 22.09 -35.88 -11.68
#